data_AF-A0A935RQB2-F1
#
_entry.id   AF-A0A935RQB2-F1
#
_cell.length_a   1.000
_cell.length_b   1.000
_cell.length_c   1.000
_cell.angle_alpha   90.00
_cell.angle_beta   90.00
_cell.angle_gamma   90.00
#
_symmetry.space_group_name_H-M   'P 1'
#
loop_
_entity.id
_entity.type
_entity.pdbx_description
1 polymer ?
#
loop_
_entity_poly.entity_id
_entity_poly.type
_entity_poly.pdbx_seq_one_letter_code
_entity_poly.pdbx_strand_id
1 'polypeptide(L)' 'MKKILVFCDYYRPSLNAGGGMWTVANLVDRFCDRYEFHIVTRNYDSPRRHDAVHER' A
#
# COMPACT_ATOMS: atom_id res chain seq x y z
N MET A 1 -22.42 0.85 -9.38
CA MET A 1 -21.30 1.11 -8.45
C MET A 1 -20.20 1.84 -9.21
N LYS A 2 -19.61 2.91 -8.66
CA LYS A 2 -18.54 3.68 -9.34
C LYS A 2 -17.18 3.14 -8.92
N LYS A 3 -16.27 2.96 -9.89
CA LYS A 3 -14.92 2.42 -9.67
C LYS A 3 -13.89 3.55 -9.62
N ILE A 4 -12.96 3.46 -8.68
CA ILE A 4 -11.83 4.40 -8.55
C ILE A 4 -10.53 3.60 -8.61
N LEU A 5 -9.64 4.00 -9.51
CA LEU A 5 -8.30 3.43 -9.64
C LEU A 5 -7.27 4.42 -9.10
N VAL A 6 -6.43 3.95 -8.16
CA VAL A 6 -5.36 4.74 -7.55
C VAL A 6 -4.02 4.09 -7.86
N PHE A 7 -3.10 4.87 -8.42
CA PHE A 7 -1.69 4.50 -8.56
C PHE A 7 -0.89 5.17 -7.45
N CYS A 8 -0.11 4.40 -6.70
CA CYS A 8 0.79 4.95 -5.70
C CYS A 8 2.05 4.11 -5.53
N ASP A 9 3.17 4.78 -5.26
CA ASP A 9 4.44 4.10 -5.00
C ASP A 9 4.42 3.26 -3.74
N TYR A 10 3.56 3.65 -2.79
CA TYR A 10 3.44 2.99 -1.50
C TYR A 10 1.99 2.80 -1.01
N TYR A 11 1.60 1.54 -0.75
CA TYR A 11 0.35 1.19 -0.05
C TYR A 11 0.56 0.12 1.05
N ARG A 12 -0.48 -0.21 1.83
CA ARG A 12 -0.44 -1.26 2.87
C ARG A 12 0.00 -2.62 2.26
N PRO A 13 0.81 -3.44 2.95
CA PRO A 13 1.29 -3.35 4.35
C PRO A 13 2.63 -2.62 4.53
N SER A 14 2.95 -1.63 3.69
CA SER A 14 4.27 -0.98 3.74
C SER A 14 4.66 -0.35 5.07
N LEU A 15 5.91 -0.59 5.46
CA LEU A 15 6.49 -0.14 6.73
C LEU A 15 7.09 1.28 6.66
N ASN A 16 7.45 1.76 5.46
CA ASN A 16 8.17 3.04 5.27
C ASN A 16 7.32 4.13 4.58
N ALA A 17 6.01 3.96 4.54
CA ALA A 17 5.13 4.86 3.83
C ALA A 17 4.58 5.95 4.77
N GLY A 18 4.85 7.21 4.44
CA GLY A 18 4.44 8.39 5.21
C GLY A 18 3.01 8.85 4.92
N GLY A 19 2.76 10.15 5.05
CA GLY A 19 1.43 10.75 4.96
C GLY A 19 0.64 10.41 3.70
N GLY A 20 1.29 10.29 2.54
CA GLY A 20 0.61 9.95 1.28
C GLY A 20 -0.11 8.59 1.30
N MET A 21 0.48 7.56 1.90
CA MET A 21 -0.19 6.26 2.05
C MET A 21 -1.41 6.39 2.98
N TRP A 22 -1.24 7.07 4.11
CA TRP A 22 -2.32 7.23 5.08
C TRP A 22 -3.48 8.04 4.52
N THR A 23 -3.22 9.02 3.65
CA THR A 23 -4.27 9.73 2.91
C THR A 23 -5.10 8.77 2.05
N VAL A 24 -4.46 7.90 1.26
CA VAL A 24 -5.17 6.93 0.42
C VAL A 24 -5.93 5.93 1.29
N ALA A 25 -5.31 5.42 2.36
CA ALA A 25 -5.96 4.48 3.28
C ALA A 25 -7.20 5.08 3.96
N ASN A 26 -7.12 6.33 4.41
CA ASN A 26 -8.24 7.04 5.03
C ASN A 26 -9.37 7.30 4.02
N LEU A 27 -9.03 7.55 2.76
CA LEU A 27 -10.00 7.75 1.70
C LEU A 27 -10.77 6.46 1.39
N VAL A 28 -10.07 5.32 1.33
CA VAL A 28 -10.71 4.00 1.16
C VAL A 28 -11.61 3.70 2.35
N ASP A 29 -11.11 3.84 3.58
CA ASP A 29 -11.84 3.55 4.81
C ASP A 29 -13.16 4.35 4.87
N ARG A 30 -13.09 5.65 4.58
CA ARG A 30 -14.25 6.56 4.65
C ARG A 30 -15.31 6.34 3.57
N PHE A 31 -14.95 5.76 2.44
CA PHE A 31 -15.81 5.77 1.24
C PHE A 31 -15.99 4.40 0.57
N CYS A 32 -15.50 3.32 1.19
CA CYS A 32 -15.63 1.96 0.66
C CYS A 32 -17.09 1.48 0.54
N ASP A 33 -18.02 2.11 1.28
CA ASP A 33 -19.46 1.88 1.18
C ASP A 33 -20.07 2.44 -0.13
N ARG A 34 -19.40 3.41 -0.76
CA ARG A 34 -19.90 4.15 -1.93
C ARG A 34 -19.15 3.83 -3.22
N TYR A 35 -17.87 3.50 -3.11
CA TYR A 35 -16.98 3.30 -4.25
C TYR A 35 -16.21 1.99 -4.13
N GLU A 36 -15.98 1.36 -5.27
CA GLU A 36 -15.07 0.23 -5.40
C GLU A 36 -13.66 0.78 -5.68
N PHE A 37 -12.74 0.60 -4.74
CA PHE A 37 -11.35 1.06 -4.85
C PHE A 37 -10.45 -0.05 -5.40
N HIS A 38 -9.72 0.26 -6.46
CA HIS A 38 -8.63 -0.54 -7.00
C HIS A 38 -7.34 0.22 -6.79
N ILE A 39 -6.37 -0.40 -6.11
CA ILE A 39 -5.10 0.25 -5.77
C ILE A 39 -3.98 -0.52 -6.41
N VAL A 40 -3.28 0.13 -7.34
CA VAL A 40 -2.08 -0.41 -7.97
C VAL A 40 -0.90 0.24 -7.29
N THR A 41 -0.11 -0.59 -6.62
CA THR A 41 1.12 -0.17 -5.97
C THR A 41 2.29 -1.00 -6.45
N ARG A 42 3.51 -0.49 -6.26
CA ARG A 42 4.72 -1.24 -6.58
C ARG A 42 4.75 -2.50 -5.71
N ASN A 43 5.15 -3.62 -6.31
CA ASN A 43 5.36 -4.85 -5.57
C ASN A 43 6.54 -4.63 -4.60
N TYR A 44 6.26 -4.57 -3.30
CA TYR A 44 7.30 -4.57 -2.29
C TYR A 44 7.88 -5.96 -2.19
N ASP A 45 8.89 -6.26 -2.99
CA ASP A 45 9.79 -7.33 -2.60
C ASP A 45 10.61 -6.80 -1.41
N SER A 46 10.16 -7.08 -0.20
CA SER A 46 10.85 -6.70 1.03
C SER A 46 11.49 -7.93 1.66
N PRO A 47 12.75 -8.26 1.34
CA PRO A 47 13.60 -8.93 2.30
C PRO A 47 14.33 -7.83 3.09
N ARG A 48 13.73 -7.38 4.20
CA ARG A 48 14.52 -6.77 5.27
C ARG A 48 14.10 -7.37 6.59
N ARG A 49 14.57 -8.60 6.83
CA ARG A 49 15.08 -9.16 8.10
C ARG A 49 15.32 -10.69 8.04
N HIS A 50 16.06 -11.17 7.03
CA HIS A 50 16.73 -12.49 7.14
C HIS A 50 18.11 -12.57 6.45
N ASP A 51 18.54 -11.56 5.68
CA ASP A 51 19.86 -11.59 5.01
C ASP A 51 21.04 -11.19 5.91
N ALA A 52 20.84 -11.12 7.24
CA ALA A 52 21.89 -10.76 8.20
C ALA A 52 22.61 -11.97 8.83
N VAL A 53 22.19 -13.21 8.56
CA VAL A 53 22.82 -14.41 9.13
C VAL A 53 22.71 -15.57 8.14
N HIS A 54 23.57 -15.60 7.13
CA HIS A 54 24.10 -16.81 6.45
C HIS A 54 24.64 -16.45 5.07
N GLU A 55 25.82 -15.84 5.05
CA GLU A 55 26.81 -16.18 4.03
C GLU A 55 28.17 -16.26 4.74
N ARG A 56 28.92 -17.29 4.36
CA ARG A 56 29.95 -18.00 5.13
C ARG A 56 31.23 -17.21 5.32
#